data_AF-A0A920I8W7-F1
#
_entry.id   AF-A0A920I8W7-F1
#
_cell.length_a   1.000
_cell.length_b   1.000
_cell.length_c   1.000
_cell.angle_alpha   90.00
_cell.angle_beta   90.00
_cell.angle_gamma   90.00
#
_symmetry.space_group_name_H-M   'P 1'
#
loop_
_entity.id
_entity.type
_entity.pdbx_description
1 polymer ?
#
loop_
_entity_poly.entity_id
_entity_poly.type
_entity_poly.pdbx_seq_one_letter_code
_entity_poly.pdbx_strand_id
1 'polypeptide(L)'
;MTQAGLLQSGTLYDSANVNLLHHISQALRAHKMFIRDKHYMVKNEDLLIIDEFTGRAMQGRRFSDGLHQALEAKENLSIKPENQTLASVTYQNYFRLYDKLSGMTGTALTEAGEFSEIYALDVISIPTNMPVLRKDDDDAIYRTGKERDAAIIDLILDCREKEQPILVGTVSIEKSESLSEALKRKKIPHNVLNARFHQEEAQIIANAGIPGAVTIATNMAGRGTDIQLGGNLEMKLREKKLAPDSSEAIKIAAEIEDKKKKALSAGGLFVLGTERHESRRIDNQLRGRTGRQGDPGSSKFFLSLEDDLMRIFGSEKLDGMLQKLGLEEGESIAHNWINKAVEKAQSKVESHNFEIRKQLLKYDDVMNDQRQVVFSQRKDIMQTEDVHDTILSMREETIEWIVSEAIPSGSFPDMWDGELLASLSKSHLGIKVPAAEWIKEDGVSDIEIVDRLKSASNQHMAGKVTVFGRDMMRNIEKSVVLQILDQNWKEHLLNLDHLRQGINLRAYAQKDPLNEYKREAFQMFEGMLDKMRQTVTWLC
;
A
#
# COMPACT_ATOMS: atom_id res chain seq x y z
N MET A 1 28.08 -22.51 2.96
CA MET A 1 27.83 -21.29 3.75
C MET A 1 28.98 -21.05 4.71
N THR A 2 29.12 -21.83 5.78
CA THR A 2 30.24 -21.73 6.74
C THR A 2 31.60 -21.99 6.08
N GLN A 3 31.72 -23.05 5.27
CA GLN A 3 32.94 -23.33 4.49
C GLN A 3 33.28 -22.26 3.45
N ALA A 4 32.29 -21.46 3.03
CA ALA A 4 32.48 -20.37 2.07
C ALA A 4 32.72 -19.01 2.76
N GLY A 5 32.80 -18.97 4.10
CA GLY A 5 32.99 -17.75 4.89
C GLY A 5 31.80 -16.79 4.92
N LEU A 6 30.64 -17.16 4.37
CA LEU A 6 29.46 -16.29 4.29
C LEU A 6 28.62 -16.28 5.57
N LEU A 7 28.62 -17.38 6.33
CA LEU A 7 27.96 -17.48 7.62
C LEU A 7 29.06 -17.45 8.70
N GLN A 8 29.18 -16.33 9.41
CA GLN A 8 30.27 -16.10 10.37
C GLN A 8 29.99 -16.79 11.72
N SER A 9 28.77 -16.71 12.23
CA SER A 9 28.35 -17.38 13.47
C SER A 9 26.83 -17.62 13.48
N GLY A 10 26.38 -18.53 14.35
CA GLY A 10 24.96 -18.80 14.58
C GLY A 10 24.26 -19.59 13.46
N THR A 11 22.95 -19.41 13.35
CA THR A 11 22.10 -20.06 12.36
C THR A 11 21.68 -19.11 11.24
N LEU A 12 21.23 -19.66 10.11
CA LEU A 12 20.70 -18.88 8.98
C LEU A 12 19.45 -18.06 9.33
N TYR A 13 18.78 -18.40 10.45
CA TYR A 13 17.56 -17.76 10.92
C TYR A 13 17.82 -16.74 12.03
N ASP A 14 19.06 -16.41 12.31
CA ASP A 14 19.39 -15.38 13.29
C ASP A 14 19.22 -13.98 12.67
N SER A 15 18.85 -12.98 13.49
CA SER A 15 18.58 -11.61 13.02
C SER A 15 19.76 -10.96 12.29
N ALA A 16 20.99 -11.30 12.70
CA ALA A 16 22.22 -10.85 12.04
C ALA A 16 22.38 -11.39 10.60
N ASN A 17 21.70 -12.50 10.26
CA ASN A 17 21.85 -13.21 8.99
C ASN A 17 20.65 -13.02 8.04
N VAL A 18 19.73 -12.09 8.32
CA VAL A 18 18.49 -11.86 7.55
C VAL A 18 18.75 -11.58 6.06
N ASN A 19 19.76 -10.76 5.74
CA ASN A 19 20.12 -10.47 4.35
C ASN A 19 20.63 -11.71 3.61
N LEU A 20 21.45 -12.52 4.29
CA LEU A 20 21.95 -13.78 3.73
C LEU A 20 20.80 -14.75 3.46
N LEU A 21 19.86 -14.89 4.40
CA LEU A 21 18.66 -15.71 4.23
C LEU A 21 17.82 -15.25 3.03
N HIS A 22 17.59 -13.94 2.90
CA HIS A 22 16.86 -13.37 1.77
C HIS A 22 17.55 -13.69 0.43
N HIS A 23 18.85 -13.39 0.29
CA HIS A 23 19.60 -13.65 -0.94
C HIS A 23 19.60 -15.14 -1.33
N ILE A 24 19.75 -16.04 -0.36
CA ILE A 24 19.71 -17.49 -0.60
C ILE A 24 18.32 -17.91 -1.11
N SER A 25 17.26 -17.40 -0.49
CA SER A 25 15.89 -17.70 -0.90
C SER A 25 15.64 -17.24 -2.34
N GLN A 26 16.08 -16.03 -2.70
CA GLN A 26 15.96 -15.53 -4.07
C GLN A 26 16.83 -16.31 -5.06
N ALA A 27 18.05 -16.70 -4.68
CA ALA A 27 18.91 -17.55 -5.50
C ALA A 27 18.25 -18.92 -5.76
N LEU A 28 17.68 -19.55 -4.73
CA LEU A 28 16.97 -20.82 -4.88
C LEU A 28 15.75 -20.67 -5.80
N ARG A 29 14.96 -19.61 -5.64
CA ARG A 29 13.82 -19.31 -6.53
C ARG A 29 14.29 -19.11 -7.97
N ALA A 30 15.32 -18.29 -8.18
CA ALA A 30 15.92 -18.02 -9.49
C ALA A 30 16.41 -19.32 -10.16
N HIS A 31 17.04 -20.23 -9.41
CA HIS A 31 17.57 -21.48 -9.94
C HIS A 31 16.52 -22.58 -10.15
N LYS A 32 15.47 -22.66 -9.30
CA LYS A 32 14.52 -23.79 -9.30
C LYS A 32 13.14 -23.47 -9.85
N MET A 33 12.68 -22.23 -9.72
CA MET A 33 11.34 -21.83 -10.16
C MET A 33 11.37 -21.10 -11.50
N PHE A 34 12.44 -20.34 -11.77
CA PHE A 34 12.56 -19.53 -12.98
C PHE A 34 13.44 -20.20 -14.01
N ILE A 35 12.78 -20.63 -15.09
CA ILE A 35 13.40 -21.26 -16.27
C ILE A 35 13.64 -20.21 -17.35
N ARG A 36 14.88 -20.18 -17.87
CA ARG A 36 15.29 -19.36 -19.02
C ARG A 36 14.51 -19.77 -20.28
N ASP A 37 14.22 -18.79 -21.13
CA ASP A 37 13.43 -18.89 -22.35
C ASP A 37 11.96 -19.30 -22.15
N LYS A 38 11.51 -19.38 -20.90
CA LYS A 38 10.10 -19.55 -20.52
C LYS A 38 9.57 -18.36 -19.73
N HIS A 39 10.23 -18.00 -18.63
CA HIS A 39 9.79 -16.91 -17.74
C HIS A 39 10.59 -15.62 -17.97
N TYR A 40 11.83 -15.75 -18.45
CA TYR A 40 12.72 -14.65 -18.80
C TYR A 40 13.65 -15.07 -19.92
N MET A 41 14.25 -14.12 -20.61
CA MET A 41 15.34 -14.33 -21.57
C MET A 41 16.45 -13.32 -21.35
N VAL A 42 17.64 -13.65 -21.83
CA VAL A 42 18.80 -12.75 -21.81
C VAL A 42 19.01 -12.24 -23.23
N LYS A 43 19.07 -10.91 -23.39
CA LYS A 43 19.32 -10.26 -24.68
C LYS A 43 20.15 -9.00 -24.47
N ASN A 44 21.24 -8.83 -25.22
CA ASN A 44 22.15 -7.68 -25.11
C ASN A 44 22.66 -7.46 -23.67
N GLU A 45 23.06 -8.54 -22.99
CA GLU A 45 23.49 -8.52 -21.58
C GLU A 45 22.42 -8.03 -20.57
N ASP A 46 21.17 -7.85 -21.02
CA ASP A 46 20.04 -7.49 -20.18
C ASP A 46 19.08 -8.66 -20.00
N LEU A 47 18.51 -8.75 -18.79
CA LEU A 47 17.47 -9.71 -18.45
C LEU A 47 16.08 -9.14 -18.76
N LEU A 48 15.33 -9.80 -19.64
CA LEU A 48 13.98 -9.41 -20.06
C LEU A 48 12.97 -10.45 -19.58
N ILE A 49 11.89 -9.98 -18.95
CA ILE A 49 10.78 -10.84 -18.52
C ILE A 49 9.97 -11.26 -19.75
N ILE A 50 9.57 -12.52 -19.84
CA ILE A 50 8.65 -13.01 -20.87
C ILE A 50 7.26 -13.03 -20.26
N ASP A 51 6.30 -12.40 -20.93
CA ASP A 51 4.88 -12.56 -20.60
C ASP A 51 4.43 -13.98 -20.92
N GLU A 52 3.96 -14.72 -19.91
CA GLU A 52 3.54 -16.12 -20.04
C GLU A 52 2.36 -16.31 -21.02
N PHE A 53 1.53 -15.30 -21.22
CA PHE A 53 0.35 -15.40 -22.09
C PHE A 53 0.66 -15.04 -23.54
N THR A 54 1.53 -14.05 -23.76
CA THR A 54 1.82 -13.54 -25.11
C THR A 54 3.16 -14.00 -25.67
N GLY A 55 4.04 -14.55 -24.83
CA GLY A 55 5.41 -14.92 -25.19
C GLY A 55 6.30 -13.71 -25.53
N ARG A 56 5.83 -12.48 -25.30
CA ARG A 56 6.54 -11.26 -25.65
C ARG A 56 7.51 -10.85 -24.54
N ALA A 57 8.69 -10.39 -24.94
CA ALA A 57 9.65 -9.78 -24.03
C ALA A 57 9.13 -8.41 -23.54
N MET A 58 8.98 -8.26 -22.23
CA MET A 58 8.56 -7.04 -21.57
C MET A 58 9.77 -6.18 -21.22
N GLN A 59 10.07 -5.20 -22.07
CA GLN A 59 11.13 -4.22 -21.81
C GLN A 59 10.75 -3.27 -20.66
N GLY A 60 11.73 -2.94 -19.82
CA GLY A 60 11.55 -2.01 -18.69
C GLY A 60 10.89 -2.61 -17.44
N ARG A 61 10.47 -3.88 -17.47
CA ARG A 61 9.96 -4.58 -16.29
C ARG A 61 11.08 -5.37 -15.61
N ARG A 62 11.09 -5.35 -14.28
CA ARG A 62 12.01 -6.13 -13.44
C ARG A 62 11.21 -6.92 -12.40
N PHE A 63 11.77 -8.05 -11.96
CA PHE A 63 11.22 -8.79 -10.83
C PHE A 63 11.55 -8.02 -9.53
N SER A 64 10.64 -8.03 -8.55
CA SER A 64 10.82 -7.36 -7.26
C SER A 64 11.68 -8.19 -6.30
N ASP A 65 12.00 -7.60 -5.13
CA ASP A 65 12.53 -8.31 -3.96
C ASP A 65 13.85 -9.07 -4.21
N GLY A 66 14.79 -8.45 -4.93
CA GLY A 66 16.10 -9.04 -5.22
C GLY A 66 16.08 -10.24 -6.19
N LEU A 67 14.91 -10.70 -6.64
CA LEU A 67 14.80 -11.84 -7.56
C LEU A 67 15.42 -11.54 -8.92
N HIS A 68 15.28 -10.30 -9.41
CA HIS A 68 15.86 -9.92 -10.69
C HIS A 68 17.39 -9.94 -10.63
N GLN A 69 17.96 -9.47 -9.52
CA GLN A 69 19.40 -9.50 -9.23
C GLN A 69 19.90 -10.94 -9.08
N ALA A 70 19.13 -11.82 -8.40
CA ALA A 70 19.45 -13.23 -8.30
C ALA A 70 19.45 -13.92 -9.68
N LEU A 71 18.56 -13.53 -10.59
CA LEU A 71 18.55 -14.01 -11.97
C LEU A 71 19.70 -13.43 -12.81
N GLU A 72 20.03 -12.15 -12.64
CA GLU A 72 21.21 -11.52 -13.24
C GLU A 72 22.49 -12.27 -12.80
N ALA A 73 22.63 -12.54 -11.50
CA ALA A 73 23.74 -13.31 -10.93
C ALA A 73 23.79 -14.76 -11.47
N LYS A 74 22.64 -15.44 -11.53
CA LYS A 74 22.53 -16.81 -12.09
C LYS A 74 23.02 -16.89 -13.54
N GLU A 75 22.73 -15.87 -14.34
CA GLU A 75 23.11 -15.81 -15.75
C GLU A 75 24.48 -15.13 -15.98
N ASN A 76 25.22 -14.81 -14.92
CA ASN A 76 26.50 -14.07 -14.95
C ASN A 76 26.42 -12.71 -15.65
N LEU A 77 25.31 -12.00 -15.47
CA LEU A 77 25.12 -10.63 -15.97
C LEU A 77 25.62 -9.60 -14.98
N SER A 78 25.79 -8.36 -15.47
CA SER A 78 26.06 -7.21 -14.60
C SER A 78 24.85 -6.95 -13.71
N ILE A 79 25.05 -7.12 -12.40
CA ILE A 79 23.98 -6.95 -11.40
C ILE A 79 23.72 -5.46 -11.23
N LYS A 80 22.50 -5.01 -11.54
CA LYS A 80 22.15 -3.60 -11.34
C LYS A 80 21.68 -3.37 -9.90
N PRO A 81 21.88 -2.16 -9.34
CA PRO A 81 21.44 -1.84 -7.99
C PRO A 81 19.96 -2.15 -7.76
N GLU A 82 19.65 -2.60 -6.55
CA GLU A 82 18.27 -2.77 -6.09
C GLU A 82 17.61 -1.40 -5.87
N ASN A 83 16.29 -1.37 -6.11
CA ASN A 83 15.49 -0.24 -5.65
C ASN A 83 15.31 -0.38 -4.14
N GLN A 84 15.85 0.56 -3.38
CA GLN A 84 15.77 0.57 -1.93
C GLN A 84 14.63 1.47 -1.44
N THR A 85 13.89 1.01 -0.44
CA THR A 85 12.90 1.84 0.27
C THR A 85 13.63 2.95 1.03
N LEU A 86 13.50 4.20 0.57
CA LEU A 86 14.06 5.37 1.27
C LEU A 86 13.12 5.90 2.36
N ALA A 87 11.83 5.91 2.07
CA ALA A 87 10.77 6.29 2.97
C ALA A 87 9.47 5.60 2.54
N SER A 88 8.67 5.20 3.51
CA SER A 88 7.35 4.62 3.30
C SER A 88 6.48 4.94 4.51
N VAL A 89 5.18 5.09 4.28
CA VAL A 89 4.17 5.25 5.33
C VAL A 89 2.85 4.70 4.78
N THR A 90 2.11 3.94 5.59
CA THR A 90 0.76 3.53 5.21
C THR A 90 -0.20 4.70 5.31
N TYR A 91 -1.29 4.68 4.53
CA TYR A 91 -2.33 5.71 4.65
C TYR A 91 -2.90 5.78 6.08
N GLN A 92 -3.05 4.63 6.72
CA GLN A 92 -3.52 4.51 8.09
C GLN A 92 -2.66 5.33 9.05
N ASN A 93 -1.35 5.04 9.11
CA ASN A 93 -0.44 5.76 10.00
C ASN A 93 -0.21 7.20 9.56
N TYR A 94 -0.26 7.51 8.26
CA TYR A 94 -0.19 8.88 7.77
C TYR A 94 -1.34 9.75 8.28
N PHE A 95 -2.60 9.28 8.18
CA PHE A 95 -3.75 10.04 8.64
C PHE A 95 -3.84 10.12 10.18
N ARG A 96 -3.28 9.15 10.90
CA ARG A 96 -3.15 9.20 12.37
C ARG A 96 -2.23 10.32 12.87
N LEU A 97 -1.37 10.89 12.01
CA LEU A 97 -0.50 12.02 12.38
C LEU A 97 -1.28 13.34 12.54
N TYR A 98 -2.51 13.43 12.04
CA TYR A 98 -3.30 14.65 12.11
C TYR A 98 -3.98 14.77 13.48
N ASP A 99 -3.78 15.91 14.15
CA ASP A 99 -4.44 16.22 15.44
C ASP A 99 -5.97 16.13 15.35
N LYS A 100 -6.52 16.47 14.18
CA LYS A 100 -7.96 16.37 13.89
C LYS A 100 -8.17 15.68 12.55
N LEU A 101 -8.85 14.55 12.59
CA LEU A 101 -9.24 13.79 11.41
C LEU A 101 -10.76 13.73 11.30
N SER A 102 -11.28 13.98 10.10
CA SER A 102 -12.71 13.86 9.77
C SER A 102 -12.87 13.48 8.31
N GLY A 103 -13.95 12.78 7.97
CA GLY A 103 -14.23 12.36 6.61
C GLY A 103 -15.71 12.39 6.28
N MET A 104 -16.03 12.43 4.99
CA MET A 104 -17.40 12.35 4.50
C MET A 104 -17.51 11.33 3.38
N THR A 105 -18.58 10.54 3.41
CA THR A 105 -18.90 9.57 2.35
C THR A 105 -20.37 9.12 2.50
N GLY A 106 -20.99 8.70 1.41
CA GLY A 106 -22.36 8.19 1.43
C GLY A 106 -22.49 6.75 1.96
N THR A 107 -21.38 6.03 2.16
CA THR A 107 -21.40 4.59 2.47
C THR A 107 -20.43 4.16 3.57
N ALA A 108 -20.24 4.97 4.62
CA ALA A 108 -19.32 4.64 5.73
C ALA A 108 -19.89 3.65 6.76
N LEU A 109 -21.22 3.52 6.88
CA LEU A 109 -21.84 2.77 7.98
C LEU A 109 -21.41 1.29 8.05
N THR A 110 -21.17 0.65 6.89
CA THR A 110 -20.71 -0.75 6.86
C THR A 110 -19.32 -0.92 7.43
N GLU A 111 -18.47 0.11 7.33
CA GLU A 111 -17.08 0.10 7.79
C GLU A 111 -16.90 0.81 9.14
N ALA A 112 -17.98 1.08 9.86
CA ALA A 112 -17.91 1.84 11.11
C ALA A 112 -16.98 1.19 12.15
N GLY A 113 -16.96 -0.15 12.21
CA GLY A 113 -16.02 -0.89 13.05
C GLY A 113 -14.56 -0.66 12.67
N GLU A 114 -14.24 -0.67 11.36
CA GLU A 114 -12.88 -0.41 10.86
C GLU A 114 -12.46 1.05 11.13
N PHE A 115 -13.36 2.02 10.92
CA PHE A 115 -13.07 3.43 11.21
C PHE A 115 -12.81 3.68 12.70
N SER A 116 -13.58 3.04 13.57
CA SER A 116 -13.39 3.13 15.02
C SER A 116 -12.09 2.45 15.46
N GLU A 117 -11.81 1.22 14.99
CA GLU A 117 -10.61 0.46 15.39
C GLU A 117 -9.31 1.10 14.87
N ILE A 118 -9.29 1.58 13.62
CA ILE A 118 -8.07 2.10 12.99
C ILE A 118 -7.86 3.58 13.30
N TYR A 119 -8.90 4.41 13.19
CA TYR A 119 -8.77 5.86 13.23
C TYR A 119 -9.42 6.51 14.46
N ALA A 120 -10.03 5.72 15.36
CA ALA A 120 -10.84 6.23 16.46
C ALA A 120 -11.94 7.20 15.97
N LEU A 121 -12.52 6.91 14.79
CA LEU A 121 -13.56 7.72 14.18
C LEU A 121 -14.93 7.07 14.31
N ASP A 122 -15.88 7.83 14.85
CA ASP A 122 -17.30 7.47 14.83
C ASP A 122 -17.92 7.76 13.47
N VAL A 123 -18.83 6.89 13.05
CA VAL A 123 -19.62 7.07 11.82
C VAL A 123 -21.04 7.46 12.18
N ILE A 124 -21.41 8.67 11.80
CA ILE A 124 -22.77 9.20 12.01
C ILE A 124 -23.50 9.27 10.67
N SER A 125 -24.69 8.68 10.61
CA SER A 125 -25.57 8.82 9.45
C SER A 125 -26.31 10.14 9.51
N ILE A 126 -26.03 11.03 8.55
CA ILE A 126 -26.77 12.29 8.40
C ILE A 126 -28.04 12.01 7.59
N PRO A 127 -29.23 12.44 8.07
CA PRO A 127 -30.48 12.31 7.30
C PRO A 127 -30.38 12.97 5.93
N THR A 128 -31.03 12.39 4.94
CA THR A 128 -31.09 12.99 3.60
C THR A 128 -31.96 14.24 3.61
N ASN A 129 -31.62 15.21 2.75
CA ASN A 129 -32.41 16.43 2.58
C ASN A 129 -33.86 16.15 2.14
N MET A 130 -34.03 15.16 1.26
CA MET A 130 -35.32 14.69 0.76
C MET A 130 -35.44 13.17 0.98
N PRO A 131 -36.66 12.62 1.13
CA PRO A 131 -36.88 11.18 1.20
C PRO A 131 -36.37 10.48 -0.07
N VAL A 132 -35.72 9.33 0.08
CA VAL A 132 -35.21 8.55 -1.07
C VAL A 132 -36.38 7.80 -1.72
N LEU A 133 -36.68 8.12 -2.98
CA LEU A 133 -37.73 7.46 -3.79
C LEU A 133 -37.18 6.36 -4.72
N ARG A 134 -35.86 6.09 -4.66
CA ARG A 134 -35.21 5.05 -5.47
C ARG A 134 -35.78 3.67 -5.15
N LYS A 135 -36.04 2.89 -6.19
CA LYS A 135 -36.40 1.47 -6.11
C LYS A 135 -35.16 0.61 -6.39
N ASP A 136 -34.73 -0.16 -5.41
CA ASP A 136 -33.63 -1.12 -5.57
C ASP A 136 -34.24 -2.50 -5.80
N ASP A 137 -34.23 -2.97 -7.04
CA ASP A 137 -34.77 -4.28 -7.42
C ASP A 137 -33.82 -5.42 -7.00
N ASP A 138 -34.38 -6.61 -6.80
CA ASP A 138 -33.61 -7.82 -6.55
C ASP A 138 -32.70 -8.17 -7.74
N ASP A 139 -31.57 -8.82 -7.42
CA ASP A 139 -30.61 -9.25 -8.43
C ASP A 139 -31.23 -10.29 -9.38
N ALA A 140 -30.95 -10.15 -10.68
CA ALA A 140 -31.31 -11.12 -11.70
C ALA A 140 -30.09 -12.00 -12.00
N ILE A 141 -30.21 -13.30 -11.76
CA ILE A 141 -29.09 -14.23 -11.88
C ILE A 141 -29.30 -15.14 -13.08
N TYR A 142 -28.31 -15.16 -13.95
CA TYR A 142 -28.26 -15.95 -15.17
C TYR A 142 -27.25 -17.08 -15.02
N ARG A 143 -27.44 -18.15 -15.79
CA ARG A 143 -26.55 -19.30 -15.74
C ARG A 143 -25.21 -19.00 -16.41
N THR A 144 -25.24 -18.30 -17.55
CA THR A 144 -24.04 -17.97 -18.33
C THR A 144 -23.88 -16.46 -18.55
N GLY A 145 -22.64 -16.02 -18.79
CA GLY A 145 -22.36 -14.63 -19.11
C GLY A 145 -23.05 -14.16 -20.40
N LYS A 146 -23.23 -15.06 -21.38
CA LYS A 146 -23.93 -14.76 -22.63
C LYS A 146 -25.41 -14.44 -22.43
N GLU A 147 -26.10 -15.24 -21.62
CA GLU A 147 -27.51 -15.02 -21.27
C GLU A 147 -27.68 -13.68 -20.53
N ARG A 148 -26.79 -13.40 -19.56
CA ARG A 148 -26.75 -12.12 -18.85
C ARG A 148 -26.55 -10.95 -19.81
N ASP A 149 -25.56 -11.02 -20.68
CA ASP A 149 -25.21 -9.94 -21.60
C ASP A 149 -26.34 -9.65 -22.60
N ALA A 150 -27.03 -10.69 -23.08
CA ALA A 150 -28.23 -10.52 -23.89
C ALA A 150 -29.32 -9.75 -23.13
N ALA A 151 -29.61 -10.15 -21.90
CA ALA A 151 -30.61 -9.49 -21.08
C ALA A 151 -30.24 -8.05 -20.69
N ILE A 152 -28.95 -7.75 -20.47
CA ILE A 152 -28.44 -6.39 -20.28
C ILE A 152 -28.77 -5.53 -21.50
N ILE A 153 -28.48 -6.03 -22.70
CA ILE A 153 -28.71 -5.29 -23.94
C ILE A 153 -30.20 -5.04 -24.16
N ASP A 154 -31.05 -6.03 -23.88
CA ASP A 154 -32.50 -5.89 -24.04
C ASP A 154 -33.07 -4.88 -23.04
N LEU A 155 -32.58 -4.86 -21.79
CA LEU A 155 -32.95 -3.84 -20.81
C LEU A 155 -32.49 -2.42 -21.24
N ILE A 156 -31.31 -2.29 -21.84
CA ILE A 156 -30.82 -1.01 -22.39
C ILE A 156 -31.74 -0.52 -23.52
N LEU A 157 -32.20 -1.43 -24.39
CA LEU A 157 -33.14 -1.11 -25.46
C LEU A 157 -34.49 -0.63 -24.89
N ASP A 158 -35.06 -1.36 -23.93
CA ASP A 158 -36.31 -0.99 -23.25
C ASP A 158 -36.22 0.39 -22.58
N CYS A 159 -35.10 0.68 -21.90
CA CYS A 159 -34.88 1.99 -21.28
C CYS A 159 -34.83 3.08 -22.35
N ARG A 160 -34.13 2.84 -23.46
CA ARG A 160 -33.99 3.80 -24.55
C ARG A 160 -35.33 4.06 -25.25
N GLU A 161 -36.15 3.04 -25.48
CA GLU A 161 -37.49 3.18 -26.07
C GLU A 161 -38.40 4.07 -25.21
N LYS A 162 -38.25 4.01 -23.88
CA LYS A 162 -38.97 4.86 -22.92
C LYS A 162 -38.31 6.23 -22.69
N GLU A 163 -37.22 6.54 -23.39
CA GLU A 163 -36.35 7.69 -23.15
C GLU A 163 -35.76 7.76 -21.72
N GLN A 164 -35.68 6.63 -21.02
CA GLN A 164 -35.09 6.55 -19.69
C GLN A 164 -33.56 6.55 -19.77
N PRO A 165 -32.84 7.48 -19.10
CA PRO A 165 -31.38 7.44 -19.04
C PRO A 165 -30.91 6.21 -18.25
N ILE A 166 -29.85 5.55 -18.72
CA ILE A 166 -29.28 4.36 -18.08
C ILE A 166 -27.77 4.48 -17.88
N LEU A 167 -27.32 4.16 -16.67
CA LEU A 167 -25.92 4.00 -16.28
C LEU A 167 -25.62 2.52 -16.03
N VAL A 168 -24.71 1.95 -16.83
CA VAL A 168 -24.29 0.55 -16.72
C VAL A 168 -22.92 0.48 -16.08
N GLY A 169 -22.80 -0.13 -14.90
CA GLY A 169 -21.56 -0.31 -14.18
C GLY A 169 -20.97 -1.71 -14.40
N THR A 170 -19.73 -1.77 -14.89
CA THR A 170 -18.96 -3.02 -15.05
C THR A 170 -17.80 -3.05 -14.05
N VAL A 171 -17.16 -4.21 -13.85
CA VAL A 171 -16.02 -4.32 -12.92
C VAL A 171 -14.65 -4.15 -13.59
N SER A 172 -14.55 -4.31 -14.92
CA SER A 172 -13.28 -4.25 -15.66
C SER A 172 -13.42 -3.56 -17.02
N ILE A 173 -12.29 -3.03 -17.52
CA ILE A 173 -12.24 -2.33 -18.82
C ILE A 173 -12.59 -3.30 -19.95
N GLU A 174 -12.10 -4.54 -19.88
CA GLU A 174 -12.37 -5.58 -20.89
C GLU A 174 -13.88 -5.83 -21.05
N LYS A 175 -14.60 -5.91 -19.93
CA LYS A 175 -16.05 -6.11 -19.95
C LYS A 175 -16.81 -4.88 -20.45
N SER A 176 -16.34 -3.67 -20.12
CA SER A 176 -16.86 -2.43 -20.72
C SER A 176 -16.71 -2.39 -22.23
N GLU A 177 -15.53 -2.75 -22.75
CA GLU A 177 -15.27 -2.77 -24.18
C GLU A 177 -16.07 -3.87 -24.88
N SER A 178 -16.18 -5.06 -24.28
CA SER A 178 -17.01 -6.15 -24.81
C SER A 178 -18.48 -5.75 -24.94
N LEU A 179 -19.06 -5.11 -23.91
CA LEU A 179 -20.42 -4.60 -23.93
C LEU A 179 -20.58 -3.47 -24.97
N SER A 180 -19.61 -2.55 -25.03
CA SER A 180 -19.55 -1.47 -26.03
C SER A 180 -19.58 -2.01 -27.46
N GLU A 181 -18.79 -3.04 -27.77
CA GLU A 181 -18.83 -3.70 -29.08
C GLU A 181 -20.20 -4.31 -29.38
N ALA A 182 -20.83 -4.97 -28.41
CA ALA A 182 -22.15 -5.56 -28.59
C ALA A 182 -23.21 -4.48 -28.87
N LEU A 183 -23.17 -3.35 -28.16
CA LEU A 183 -24.05 -2.21 -28.40
C LEU A 183 -23.79 -1.53 -29.76
N LYS A 184 -22.52 -1.42 -30.20
CA LYS A 184 -22.17 -0.91 -31.53
C LYS A 184 -22.77 -1.77 -32.64
N ARG A 185 -22.74 -3.10 -32.49
CA ARG A 185 -23.37 -4.04 -33.45
C ARG A 185 -24.87 -3.82 -33.58
N LYS A 186 -25.57 -3.51 -32.47
CA LYS A 186 -27.00 -3.14 -32.47
C LYS A 186 -27.26 -1.65 -32.80
N LYS A 187 -26.22 -0.88 -33.18
CA LYS A 187 -26.30 0.56 -33.50
C LYS A 187 -26.90 1.42 -32.38
N ILE A 188 -26.58 1.11 -31.13
CA ILE A 188 -27.03 1.87 -29.96
C ILE A 188 -25.95 2.92 -29.59
N PRO A 189 -26.22 4.23 -29.73
CA PRO A 189 -25.32 5.28 -29.22
C PRO A 189 -25.12 5.16 -27.71
N HIS A 190 -23.86 5.12 -27.28
CA HIS A 190 -23.47 5.04 -25.88
C HIS A 190 -22.10 5.69 -25.67
N ASN A 191 -21.78 6.02 -24.42
CA ASN A 191 -20.46 6.49 -24.00
C ASN A 191 -19.81 5.48 -23.05
N VAL A 192 -18.49 5.37 -23.07
CA VAL A 192 -17.72 4.46 -22.20
C VAL A 192 -16.71 5.27 -21.38
N LEU A 193 -16.64 4.99 -20.09
CA LEU A 193 -15.73 5.62 -19.14
C LEU A 193 -14.78 4.56 -18.57
N ASN A 194 -13.48 4.76 -18.77
CA ASN A 194 -12.44 3.78 -18.44
C ASN A 194 -11.47 4.25 -17.33
N ALA A 195 -11.80 5.31 -16.59
CA ALA A 195 -10.99 5.93 -15.54
C ALA A 195 -9.61 6.42 -15.99
N ARG A 196 -9.47 6.84 -17.26
CA ARG A 196 -8.20 7.33 -17.85
C ARG A 196 -8.13 8.85 -17.94
N PHE A 197 -9.25 9.51 -18.25
CA PHE A 197 -9.27 10.95 -18.54
C PHE A 197 -10.34 11.67 -17.71
N HIS A 198 -9.97 12.09 -16.50
CA HIS A 198 -10.93 12.60 -15.52
C HIS A 198 -11.78 13.80 -16.00
N GLN A 199 -11.21 14.72 -16.80
CA GLN A 199 -11.95 15.89 -17.28
C GLN A 199 -13.01 15.54 -18.33
N GLU A 200 -12.65 14.71 -19.31
CA GLU A 200 -13.59 14.26 -20.36
C GLU A 200 -14.68 13.35 -19.76
N GLU A 201 -14.30 12.48 -18.82
CA GLU A 201 -15.23 11.60 -18.11
C GLU A 201 -16.27 12.37 -17.30
N ALA A 202 -15.86 13.48 -16.65
CA ALA A 202 -16.78 14.35 -15.93
C ALA A 202 -17.83 14.96 -16.87
N GLN A 203 -17.44 15.34 -18.10
CA GLN A 203 -18.37 15.90 -19.08
C GLN A 203 -19.37 14.85 -19.60
N ILE A 204 -18.92 13.62 -19.82
CA ILE A 204 -19.79 12.50 -20.22
C ILE A 204 -20.80 12.22 -19.10
N ILE A 205 -20.34 12.11 -17.85
CA ILE A 205 -21.20 11.83 -16.68
C ILE A 205 -22.21 12.96 -16.43
N ALA A 206 -21.81 14.21 -16.60
CA ALA A 206 -22.70 15.36 -16.48
C ALA A 206 -23.87 15.33 -17.47
N ASN A 207 -23.73 14.62 -18.58
CA ASN A 207 -24.75 14.43 -19.61
C ASN A 207 -25.45 13.06 -19.53
N ALA A 208 -25.07 12.19 -18.59
CA ALA A 208 -25.63 10.84 -18.48
C ALA A 208 -27.11 10.82 -18.06
N GLY A 209 -27.62 11.91 -17.46
CA GLY A 209 -29.02 12.05 -17.06
C GLY A 209 -29.95 12.62 -18.15
N ILE A 210 -29.46 12.79 -19.39
CA ILE A 210 -30.28 13.25 -20.52
C ILE A 210 -31.18 12.09 -20.99
N PRO A 211 -32.46 12.34 -21.35
CA PRO A 211 -33.37 11.31 -21.84
C PRO A 211 -32.75 10.41 -22.93
N GLY A 212 -32.86 9.09 -22.75
CA GLY A 212 -32.32 8.07 -23.65
C GLY A 212 -30.79 7.93 -23.69
N ALA A 213 -30.05 8.63 -22.83
CA ALA A 213 -28.60 8.49 -22.73
C ALA A 213 -28.20 7.11 -22.16
N VAL A 214 -27.22 6.48 -22.81
CA VAL A 214 -26.63 5.20 -22.36
C VAL A 214 -25.17 5.45 -22.02
N THR A 215 -24.81 5.21 -20.77
CA THR A 215 -23.44 5.43 -20.26
C THR A 215 -22.91 4.16 -19.61
N ILE A 216 -21.76 3.67 -20.06
CA ILE A 216 -21.04 2.55 -19.46
C ILE A 216 -19.92 3.11 -18.60
N ALA A 217 -19.88 2.74 -17.32
CA ALA A 217 -18.84 3.14 -16.38
C ALA A 217 -18.07 1.92 -15.89
N THR A 218 -16.76 1.91 -16.12
CA THR A 218 -15.88 0.89 -15.57
C THR A 218 -15.62 1.18 -14.09
N ASN A 219 -15.96 0.22 -13.23
CA ASN A 219 -15.84 0.26 -11.78
C ASN A 219 -16.54 1.50 -11.21
N MET A 220 -15.78 2.52 -10.78
CA MET A 220 -16.31 3.80 -10.29
C MET A 220 -15.88 4.99 -11.16
N ALA A 221 -15.63 4.79 -12.45
CA ALA A 221 -15.36 5.89 -13.37
C ALA A 221 -16.47 6.96 -13.30
N GLY A 222 -16.09 8.24 -13.35
CA GLY A 222 -17.04 9.32 -13.11
C GLY A 222 -17.35 9.61 -11.63
N ARG A 223 -16.51 9.15 -10.69
CA ARG A 223 -16.59 9.55 -9.28
C ARG A 223 -16.30 11.05 -9.10
N GLY A 224 -17.11 11.69 -8.26
CA GLY A 224 -17.01 13.12 -7.96
C GLY A 224 -17.96 14.02 -8.76
N THR A 225 -18.49 13.55 -9.88
CA THR A 225 -19.47 14.30 -10.69
C THR A 225 -20.89 13.82 -10.43
N ASP A 226 -21.82 14.76 -10.27
CA ASP A 226 -23.23 14.48 -10.09
C ASP A 226 -23.95 14.22 -11.43
N ILE A 227 -24.87 13.25 -11.45
CA ILE A 227 -25.70 12.94 -12.61
C ILE A 227 -27.05 13.62 -12.38
N GLN A 228 -27.19 14.82 -12.93
CA GLN A 228 -28.44 15.57 -12.88
C GLN A 228 -29.35 15.16 -14.04
N LEU A 229 -30.61 14.86 -13.74
CA LEU A 229 -31.62 14.58 -14.76
C LEU A 229 -31.82 15.82 -15.65
N GLY A 230 -31.81 15.62 -16.97
CA GLY A 230 -31.86 16.70 -17.97
C GLY A 230 -30.50 17.28 -18.37
N GLY A 231 -29.44 16.97 -17.63
CA GLY A 231 -28.07 17.43 -17.84
C GLY A 231 -27.63 18.53 -16.86
N ASN A 232 -26.31 18.69 -16.70
CA ASN A 232 -25.74 19.65 -15.75
C ASN A 232 -25.62 21.07 -16.35
N LEU A 233 -26.32 22.04 -15.75
CA LEU A 233 -26.34 23.43 -16.20
C LEU A 233 -24.97 24.11 -16.04
N GLU A 234 -24.33 23.99 -14.87
CA GLU A 234 -23.05 24.64 -14.58
C GLU A 234 -21.95 24.21 -15.55
N MET A 235 -21.86 22.90 -15.82
CA MET A 235 -20.92 22.34 -16.79
C MET A 235 -21.15 22.91 -18.19
N LYS A 236 -22.40 22.97 -18.65
CA LYS A 236 -22.73 23.53 -19.98
C LYS A 236 -22.43 25.01 -20.10
N LEU A 237 -22.69 25.80 -19.06
CA LEU A 237 -22.37 27.24 -19.06
C LEU A 237 -20.85 27.45 -19.09
N ARG A 238 -20.10 26.64 -18.35
CA ARG A 238 -18.64 26.68 -18.32
C ARG A 238 -18.02 26.30 -19.66
N GLU A 239 -18.53 25.25 -20.30
CA GLU A 239 -18.09 24.80 -21.63
C GLU A 239 -18.31 25.89 -22.70
N LYS A 240 -19.48 26.53 -22.68
CA LYS A 240 -19.83 27.61 -23.60
C LYS A 240 -19.27 28.99 -23.20
N LYS A 241 -18.60 29.09 -22.05
CA LYS A 241 -18.08 30.35 -21.46
C LYS A 241 -19.16 31.45 -21.35
N LEU A 242 -20.38 31.06 -20.97
CA LEU A 242 -21.52 31.96 -20.86
C LEU A 242 -21.66 32.49 -19.42
N ALA A 243 -22.07 33.76 -19.31
CA ALA A 243 -22.51 34.31 -18.02
C ALA A 243 -23.86 33.69 -17.60
N PRO A 244 -24.10 33.45 -16.30
CA PRO A 244 -25.34 32.83 -15.80
C PRO A 244 -26.62 33.57 -16.23
N ASP A 245 -26.55 34.89 -16.35
CA ASP A 245 -27.71 35.75 -16.65
C ASP A 245 -27.89 36.04 -18.15
N SER A 246 -27.07 35.42 -19.00
CA SER A 246 -27.17 35.61 -20.45
C SER A 246 -28.48 35.03 -21.02
N SER A 247 -29.00 35.62 -22.10
CA SER A 247 -30.22 35.12 -22.74
C SER A 247 -30.07 33.67 -23.25
N GLU A 248 -28.85 33.25 -23.59
CA GLU A 248 -28.54 31.88 -23.97
C GLU A 248 -28.52 30.93 -22.75
N ALA A 249 -28.02 31.37 -21.59
CA ALA A 249 -28.06 30.58 -20.36
C ALA A 249 -29.50 30.27 -19.92
N ILE A 250 -30.41 31.24 -20.04
CA ILE A 250 -31.84 31.05 -19.74
C ILE A 250 -32.48 30.01 -20.67
N LYS A 251 -32.15 30.05 -21.97
CA LYS A 251 -32.61 29.04 -22.94
C LYS A 251 -32.11 27.65 -22.59
N ILE A 252 -30.81 27.52 -22.27
CA ILE A 252 -30.21 26.23 -21.88
C ILE A 252 -30.87 25.69 -20.60
N ALA A 253 -31.13 26.54 -19.62
CA ALA A 253 -31.82 26.14 -18.39
C ALA A 253 -33.24 25.62 -18.68
N ALA A 254 -33.99 26.30 -19.55
CA ALA A 254 -35.32 25.85 -19.97
C ALA A 254 -35.27 24.49 -20.72
N GLU A 255 -34.27 24.28 -21.59
CA GLU A 255 -34.07 23.00 -22.28
C GLU A 255 -33.72 21.86 -21.32
N ILE A 256 -32.87 22.12 -20.32
CA ILE A 256 -32.52 21.14 -19.29
C ILE A 256 -33.77 20.78 -18.48
N GLU A 257 -34.60 21.76 -18.13
CA GLU A 257 -35.83 21.53 -17.37
C GLU A 257 -36.85 20.69 -18.16
N ASP A 258 -37.01 20.93 -19.46
CA ASP A 258 -37.84 20.06 -20.33
C ASP A 258 -37.32 18.63 -20.37
N LYS A 259 -36.01 18.46 -20.57
CA LYS A 259 -35.36 17.14 -20.56
C LYS A 259 -35.47 16.46 -19.20
N LYS A 260 -35.37 17.22 -18.11
CA LYS A 260 -35.54 16.73 -16.75
C LYS A 260 -36.94 16.15 -16.55
N LYS A 261 -37.98 16.87 -16.97
CA LYS A 261 -39.38 16.38 -16.91
C LYS A 261 -39.60 15.09 -17.71
N LYS A 262 -38.98 14.97 -18.88
CA LYS A 262 -39.01 13.74 -19.68
C LYS A 262 -38.33 12.58 -18.96
N ALA A 263 -37.11 12.79 -18.45
CA ALA A 263 -36.37 11.77 -17.71
C ALA A 263 -37.10 11.33 -16.43
N LEU A 264 -37.70 12.27 -15.69
CA LEU A 264 -38.54 11.98 -14.51
C LEU A 264 -39.77 11.15 -14.88
N SER A 265 -40.47 11.52 -15.96
CA SER A 265 -41.65 10.79 -16.44
C SER A 265 -41.31 9.38 -16.94
N ALA A 266 -40.09 9.19 -17.46
CA ALA A 266 -39.55 7.88 -17.84
C ALA A 266 -39.12 7.01 -16.64
N GLY A 267 -39.23 7.50 -15.41
CA GLY A 267 -38.88 6.77 -14.19
C GLY A 267 -37.54 7.17 -13.55
N GLY A 268 -36.91 8.24 -14.03
CA GLY A 268 -35.61 8.73 -13.55
C GLY A 268 -34.43 7.90 -14.06
N LEU A 269 -33.24 8.10 -13.48
CA LEU A 269 -32.04 7.38 -13.90
C LEU A 269 -32.15 5.90 -13.53
N PHE A 270 -31.94 5.02 -14.51
CA PHE A 270 -31.77 3.59 -14.26
C PHE A 270 -30.29 3.26 -14.04
N VAL A 271 -29.98 2.53 -12.98
CA VAL A 271 -28.61 2.06 -12.70
C VAL A 271 -28.57 0.55 -12.79
N LEU A 272 -27.74 0.02 -13.68
CA LEU A 272 -27.56 -1.39 -13.91
C LEU A 272 -26.14 -1.81 -13.52
N GLY A 273 -25.99 -2.69 -12.54
CA GLY A 273 -24.72 -3.38 -12.29
C GLY A 273 -24.64 -4.65 -13.12
N THR A 274 -23.55 -4.87 -13.86
CA THR A 274 -23.38 -6.10 -14.65
C THR A 274 -22.79 -7.25 -13.85
N GLU A 275 -22.28 -6.96 -12.65
CA GLU A 275 -21.70 -7.88 -11.67
C GLU A 275 -21.72 -7.25 -10.27
N ARG A 276 -21.51 -8.07 -9.24
CA ARG A 276 -21.22 -7.61 -7.89
C ARG A 276 -19.74 -7.30 -7.72
N HIS A 277 -19.42 -6.19 -7.05
CA HIS A 277 -18.06 -5.93 -6.61
C HIS A 277 -17.69 -6.81 -5.41
N GLU A 278 -16.41 -6.88 -5.09
CA GLU A 278 -15.90 -7.54 -3.87
C GLU A 278 -16.46 -6.93 -2.59
N SER A 279 -16.94 -5.68 -2.64
CA SER A 279 -17.51 -4.97 -1.50
C SER A 279 -18.89 -4.39 -1.80
N ARG A 280 -19.81 -4.63 -0.87
CA ARG A 280 -21.18 -4.08 -0.86
C ARG A 280 -21.18 -2.56 -0.86
N ARG A 281 -20.16 -1.95 -0.25
CA ARG A 281 -19.97 -0.50 -0.22
C ARG A 281 -19.85 0.10 -1.62
N ILE A 282 -19.16 -0.59 -2.53
CA ILE A 282 -18.94 -0.12 -3.92
C ILE A 282 -20.23 -0.28 -4.72
N ASP A 283 -20.93 -1.40 -4.57
CA ASP A 283 -22.25 -1.61 -5.19
C ASP A 283 -23.26 -0.55 -4.77
N ASN A 284 -23.31 -0.22 -3.47
CA ASN A 284 -24.20 0.82 -2.97
C ASN A 284 -23.81 2.22 -3.46
N GLN A 285 -22.53 2.47 -3.77
CA GLN A 285 -22.12 3.71 -4.42
C GLN A 285 -22.60 3.79 -5.86
N LEU A 286 -22.62 2.67 -6.58
CA LEU A 286 -23.22 2.60 -7.92
C LEU A 286 -24.74 2.86 -7.83
N ARG A 287 -25.47 2.14 -6.96
CA ARG A 287 -26.91 2.40 -6.71
C ARG A 287 -27.18 3.85 -6.31
N GLY A 288 -26.30 4.44 -5.50
CA GLY A 288 -26.36 5.82 -5.04
C GLY A 288 -26.20 6.88 -6.15
N ARG A 289 -25.95 6.48 -7.39
CA ARG A 289 -25.94 7.39 -8.55
C ARG A 289 -27.34 7.77 -9.02
N THR A 290 -28.37 7.02 -8.65
CA THR A 290 -29.76 7.35 -8.94
C THR A 290 -30.58 7.70 -7.68
N GLY A 291 -31.70 8.38 -7.89
CA GLY A 291 -32.63 8.84 -6.86
C GLY A 291 -32.07 9.96 -5.97
N ARG A 292 -31.28 10.86 -6.53
CA ARG A 292 -30.69 11.99 -5.81
C ARG A 292 -31.73 13.07 -5.54
N GLN A 293 -31.61 13.74 -4.39
CA GLN A 293 -32.54 14.81 -3.96
C GLN A 293 -34.03 14.43 -4.03
N GLY A 294 -34.35 13.14 -3.82
CA GLY A 294 -35.72 12.64 -3.85
C GLY A 294 -36.27 12.37 -5.25
N ASP A 295 -35.44 12.46 -6.30
CA ASP A 295 -35.84 12.03 -7.64
C ASP A 295 -36.24 10.53 -7.64
N PRO A 296 -37.21 10.12 -8.49
CA PRO A 296 -37.43 8.73 -8.78
C PRO A 296 -36.21 8.13 -9.47
N GLY A 297 -36.06 6.82 -9.36
CA GLY A 297 -34.98 6.09 -10.00
C GLY A 297 -35.07 4.61 -9.67
N SER A 298 -34.38 3.79 -10.46
CA SER A 298 -34.35 2.36 -10.24
C SER A 298 -32.92 1.84 -10.32
N SER A 299 -32.59 0.84 -9.50
CA SER A 299 -31.33 0.12 -9.62
C SER A 299 -31.55 -1.39 -9.64
N LYS A 300 -30.74 -2.10 -10.42
CA LYS A 300 -30.77 -3.56 -10.51
C LYS A 300 -29.38 -4.12 -10.82
N PHE A 301 -29.09 -5.33 -10.38
CA PHE A 301 -27.86 -6.04 -10.73
C PHE A 301 -28.19 -7.29 -11.52
N PHE A 302 -27.44 -7.53 -12.60
CA PHE A 302 -27.53 -8.72 -13.42
C PHE A 302 -26.25 -9.52 -13.18
N LEU A 303 -26.35 -10.77 -12.73
CA LEU A 303 -25.21 -11.58 -12.34
C LEU A 303 -25.17 -12.85 -13.16
N SER A 304 -23.99 -13.44 -13.32
CA SER A 304 -23.77 -14.75 -13.91
C SER A 304 -23.11 -15.68 -12.89
N LEU A 305 -23.43 -16.97 -12.93
CA LEU A 305 -22.70 -18.00 -12.16
C LEU A 305 -21.22 -18.10 -12.58
N GLU A 306 -20.89 -17.60 -13.77
CA GLU A 306 -19.53 -17.56 -14.31
C GLU A 306 -18.73 -16.33 -13.84
N ASP A 307 -19.34 -15.40 -13.09
CA ASP A 307 -18.66 -14.19 -12.60
C ASP A 307 -17.61 -14.52 -11.53
N ASP A 308 -16.60 -13.65 -11.38
CA ASP A 308 -15.44 -13.90 -10.51
C ASP A 308 -15.85 -14.12 -9.05
N LEU A 309 -16.78 -13.31 -8.54
CA LEU A 309 -17.32 -13.46 -7.19
C LEU A 309 -18.03 -14.82 -7.02
N MET A 310 -18.76 -15.28 -8.03
CA MET A 310 -19.51 -16.55 -7.97
C MET A 310 -18.59 -17.77 -8.08
N ARG A 311 -17.50 -17.67 -8.86
CA ARG A 311 -16.47 -18.72 -8.96
C ARG A 311 -15.76 -18.99 -7.63
N ILE A 312 -15.52 -17.95 -6.83
CA ILE A 312 -14.95 -18.11 -5.47
C ILE A 312 -15.88 -18.95 -4.58
N PHE A 313 -17.19 -18.95 -4.86
CA PHE A 313 -18.21 -19.62 -4.06
C PHE A 313 -18.87 -20.80 -4.81
N GLY A 314 -18.08 -21.84 -5.09
CA GLY A 314 -18.60 -23.18 -5.38
C GLY A 314 -19.71 -23.22 -6.45
N SER A 315 -19.52 -22.49 -7.55
CA SER A 315 -20.46 -22.34 -8.66
C SER A 315 -20.96 -23.68 -9.19
N GLU A 316 -20.13 -24.73 -9.18
CA GLU A 316 -20.49 -26.09 -9.63
C GLU A 316 -21.68 -26.70 -8.86
N LYS A 317 -21.78 -26.45 -7.55
CA LYS A 317 -22.90 -26.97 -6.75
C LYS A 317 -24.21 -26.23 -7.04
N LEU A 318 -24.10 -24.94 -7.35
CA LEU A 318 -25.25 -24.10 -7.70
C LEU A 318 -25.72 -24.43 -9.12
N ASP A 319 -24.82 -24.51 -10.10
CA ASP A 319 -25.15 -24.86 -11.48
C ASP A 319 -25.85 -26.23 -11.57
N GLY A 320 -25.32 -27.26 -10.88
CA GLY A 320 -25.96 -28.58 -10.83
C GLY A 320 -27.33 -28.62 -10.15
N MET A 321 -27.62 -27.68 -9.24
CA MET A 321 -28.94 -27.50 -8.64
C MET A 321 -29.89 -26.79 -9.60
N LEU A 322 -29.41 -25.78 -10.32
CA LEU A 322 -30.20 -24.97 -11.25
C LEU A 322 -30.60 -25.73 -12.51
N GLN A 323 -29.71 -26.58 -13.03
CA GLN A 323 -30.05 -27.50 -14.12
C GLN A 323 -31.18 -28.48 -13.72
N LYS A 324 -31.22 -28.92 -12.46
CA LYS A 324 -32.28 -29.80 -11.94
C LYS A 324 -33.60 -29.08 -11.69
N LEU A 325 -33.56 -27.76 -11.49
CA LEU A 325 -34.74 -26.90 -11.34
C LEU A 325 -35.42 -26.59 -12.69
N GLY A 326 -34.77 -26.92 -13.81
CA GLY A 326 -35.38 -26.80 -15.15
C GLY A 326 -35.44 -25.38 -15.69
N LEU A 327 -34.49 -24.51 -15.33
CA LEU A 327 -34.42 -23.18 -15.91
C LEU A 327 -34.19 -23.24 -17.42
N GLU A 328 -35.05 -22.55 -18.17
CA GLU A 328 -34.90 -22.39 -19.60
C GLU A 328 -33.82 -21.35 -19.93
N GLU A 329 -33.26 -21.43 -21.14
CA GLU A 329 -32.22 -20.52 -21.60
C GLU A 329 -32.76 -19.08 -21.68
N GLY A 330 -32.14 -18.15 -20.97
CA GLY A 330 -32.54 -16.74 -20.93
C GLY A 330 -33.46 -16.36 -19.78
N GLU A 331 -33.92 -17.30 -18.96
CA GLU A 331 -34.66 -16.99 -17.73
C GLU A 331 -33.70 -16.59 -16.60
N SER A 332 -34.04 -15.51 -15.90
CA SER A 332 -33.31 -15.09 -14.69
C SER A 332 -33.96 -15.63 -13.43
N ILE A 333 -33.16 -16.01 -12.46
CA ILE A 333 -33.65 -16.37 -11.13
C ILE A 333 -33.65 -15.14 -10.25
N ALA A 334 -34.82 -14.80 -9.71
CA ALA A 334 -34.97 -13.84 -8.63
C ALA A 334 -35.48 -14.57 -7.39
N HIS A 335 -34.55 -14.95 -6.50
CA HIS A 335 -34.90 -15.65 -5.25
C HIS A 335 -34.10 -15.10 -4.06
N ASN A 336 -34.82 -14.79 -2.97
CA ASN A 336 -34.27 -14.23 -1.73
C ASN A 336 -33.11 -15.05 -1.14
N TRP A 337 -33.08 -16.37 -1.34
CA TRP A 337 -32.00 -17.22 -0.82
C TRP A 337 -30.68 -17.01 -1.57
N ILE A 338 -30.73 -16.68 -2.87
CA ILE A 338 -29.53 -16.43 -3.67
C ILE A 338 -28.95 -15.06 -3.34
N ASN A 339 -29.80 -14.03 -3.18
CA ASN A 339 -29.37 -12.71 -2.71
C ASN A 339 -28.61 -12.82 -1.37
N LYS A 340 -29.14 -13.61 -0.42
CA LYS A 340 -28.44 -13.88 0.85
C LYS A 340 -27.10 -14.63 0.66
N ALA A 341 -27.02 -15.55 -0.30
CA ALA A 341 -25.79 -16.27 -0.61
C ALA A 341 -24.72 -15.32 -1.18
N VAL A 342 -25.11 -14.44 -2.09
CA VAL A 342 -24.26 -13.39 -2.68
C VAL A 342 -23.79 -12.40 -1.61
N GLU A 343 -24.69 -11.93 -0.74
CA GLU A 343 -24.32 -11.05 0.38
C GLU A 343 -23.31 -11.71 1.32
N LYS A 344 -23.49 -13.00 1.64
CA LYS A 344 -22.55 -13.77 2.45
C LYS A 344 -21.20 -13.94 1.76
N ALA A 345 -21.21 -14.09 0.44
CA ALA A 345 -20.00 -14.17 -0.35
C ALA A 345 -19.20 -12.87 -0.29
N GLN A 346 -19.85 -11.73 -0.53
CA GLN A 346 -19.23 -10.40 -0.41
C GLN A 346 -18.69 -10.16 0.99
N SER A 347 -19.49 -10.43 2.04
CA SER A 347 -19.05 -10.23 3.43
C SER A 347 -17.80 -11.04 3.79
N LYS A 348 -17.64 -12.25 3.23
CA LYS A 348 -16.44 -13.06 3.43
C LYS A 348 -15.22 -12.49 2.68
N VAL A 349 -15.40 -11.98 1.46
CA VAL A 349 -14.32 -11.29 0.72
C VAL A 349 -13.92 -10.00 1.42
N GLU A 350 -14.89 -9.21 1.90
CA GLU A 350 -14.65 -8.00 2.70
C GLU A 350 -13.88 -8.32 3.97
N SER A 351 -14.30 -9.35 4.72
CA SER A 351 -13.60 -9.80 5.93
C SER A 351 -12.17 -10.25 5.63
N HIS A 352 -11.96 -10.96 4.52
CA HIS A 352 -10.63 -11.37 4.09
C HIS A 352 -9.73 -10.17 3.75
N ASN A 353 -10.26 -9.21 2.97
CA ASN A 353 -9.56 -7.97 2.63
C ASN A 353 -9.28 -7.11 3.87
N PHE A 354 -10.20 -7.08 4.83
CA PHE A 354 -10.01 -6.42 6.12
C PHE A 354 -8.87 -7.06 6.92
N GLU A 355 -8.83 -8.38 7.04
CA GLU A 355 -7.73 -9.08 7.72
C GLU A 355 -6.37 -8.82 7.05
N ILE A 356 -6.32 -8.77 5.71
CA ILE A 356 -5.09 -8.39 4.99
C ILE A 356 -4.66 -6.96 5.37
N ARG A 357 -5.58 -5.99 5.33
CA ARG A 357 -5.29 -4.60 5.72
C ARG A 357 -4.84 -4.49 7.17
N LYS A 358 -5.52 -5.20 8.08
CA LYS A 358 -5.21 -5.27 9.51
C LYS A 358 -3.83 -5.86 9.75
N GLN A 359 -3.48 -6.92 9.04
CA GLN A 359 -2.16 -7.52 9.12
C GLN A 359 -1.08 -6.55 8.61
N LEU A 360 -1.28 -5.93 7.44
CA LEU A 360 -0.34 -4.93 6.90
C LEU A 360 -0.13 -3.77 7.87
N LEU A 361 -1.20 -3.26 8.48
CA LEU A 361 -1.14 -2.20 9.48
C LEU A 361 -0.32 -2.63 10.71
N LYS A 362 -0.55 -3.83 11.24
CA LYS A 362 0.19 -4.35 12.40
C LYS A 362 1.70 -4.42 12.17
N TYR A 363 2.14 -4.77 10.95
CA TYR A 363 3.56 -4.76 10.60
C TYR A 363 4.10 -3.33 10.43
N ASP A 364 3.34 -2.43 9.80
CA ASP A 364 3.73 -1.03 9.66
C ASP A 364 3.73 -0.28 11.01
N ASP A 365 2.90 -0.65 11.98
CA ASP A 365 2.89 -0.04 13.32
C ASP A 365 4.25 -0.22 14.02
N VAL A 366 4.86 -1.40 13.92
CA VAL A 366 6.22 -1.66 14.46
C VAL A 366 7.25 -0.73 13.82
N MET A 367 7.17 -0.59 12.49
CA MET A 367 8.02 0.30 11.72
C MET A 367 7.76 1.77 12.04
N ASN A 368 6.51 2.12 12.29
CA ASN A 368 6.07 3.48 12.56
C ASN A 368 6.58 3.96 13.93
N ASP A 369 6.56 3.10 14.95
CA ASP A 369 7.09 3.43 16.28
C ASP A 369 8.59 3.79 16.18
N GLN A 370 9.37 2.97 15.46
CA GLN A 370 10.80 3.24 15.22
C GLN A 370 11.00 4.51 14.37
N ARG A 371 10.19 4.69 13.33
CA ARG A 371 10.22 5.87 12.45
C ARG A 371 9.96 7.15 13.22
N GLN A 372 9.03 7.16 14.17
CA GLN A 372 8.75 8.34 15.00
C GLN A 372 9.97 8.76 15.82
N VAL A 373 10.67 7.80 16.43
CA VAL A 373 11.92 8.07 17.18
C VAL A 373 12.99 8.66 16.26
N VAL A 374 13.27 7.99 15.13
CA VAL A 374 14.30 8.44 14.18
C VAL A 374 13.96 9.81 13.58
N PHE A 375 12.70 10.04 13.20
CA PHE A 375 12.30 11.30 12.60
C PHE A 375 12.26 12.44 13.62
N SER A 376 11.92 12.16 14.88
CA SER A 376 12.05 13.14 15.97
C SER A 376 13.51 13.55 16.15
N GLN A 377 14.41 12.58 16.35
CA GLN A 377 15.84 12.85 16.52
C GLN A 377 16.42 13.60 15.31
N ARG A 378 16.08 13.17 14.09
CA ARG A 378 16.52 13.84 12.86
C ARG A 378 16.05 15.29 12.81
N LYS A 379 14.81 15.56 13.19
CA LYS A 379 14.26 16.92 13.27
C LYS A 379 14.98 17.76 14.31
N ASP A 380 15.22 17.20 15.50
CA ASP A 380 15.92 17.89 16.60
C ASP A 380 17.35 18.27 16.19
N ILE A 381 18.09 17.34 15.56
CA ILE A 381 19.43 17.60 15.01
C ILE A 381 19.38 18.69 13.94
N MET A 382 18.40 18.66 13.04
CA MET A 382 18.26 19.69 12.00
C MET A 382 17.99 21.07 12.58
N GLN A 383 17.20 21.16 13.66
CA GLN A 383 16.78 22.41 14.29
C GLN A 383 17.84 23.01 15.23
N THR A 384 18.66 22.18 15.87
CA THR A 384 19.67 22.63 16.84
C THR A 384 20.89 23.21 16.13
N GLU A 385 21.52 24.25 16.68
CA GLU A 385 22.73 24.86 16.11
C GLU A 385 23.99 24.01 16.35
N ASP A 386 24.08 23.35 17.51
CA ASP A 386 25.21 22.52 17.95
C ASP A 386 24.72 21.12 18.39
N VAL A 387 25.47 20.08 18.04
CA VAL A 387 25.21 18.68 18.44
C VAL A 387 26.33 18.08 19.31
N HIS A 388 27.25 18.91 19.79
CA HIS A 388 28.44 18.46 20.51
C HIS A 388 28.13 17.67 21.77
N ASP A 389 27.17 18.13 22.57
CA ASP A 389 26.78 17.43 23.81
C ASP A 389 26.19 16.06 23.49
N THR A 390 25.43 15.95 22.39
CA THR A 390 24.90 14.67 21.88
C THR A 390 26.05 13.74 21.49
N ILE A 391 27.05 14.23 20.76
CA ILE A 391 28.22 13.44 20.36
C ILE A 391 29.06 13.03 21.57
N LEU A 392 29.22 13.92 22.55
CA LEU A 392 29.92 13.61 23.79
C LEU A 392 29.22 12.47 24.53
N SER A 393 27.89 12.51 24.67
CA SER A 393 27.11 11.40 25.24
C SER A 393 27.31 10.09 24.47
N MET A 394 27.21 10.13 23.13
CA MET A 394 27.45 8.94 22.29
C MET A 394 28.84 8.35 22.49
N ARG A 395 29.85 9.22 22.66
CA ARG A 395 31.24 8.83 22.89
C ARG A 395 31.44 8.21 24.26
N GLU A 396 30.84 8.78 25.30
CA GLU A 396 30.89 8.23 26.64
C GLU A 396 30.25 6.85 26.73
N GLU A 397 29.06 6.67 26.13
CA GLU A 397 28.41 5.37 26.03
C GLU A 397 29.25 4.36 25.24
N THR A 398 29.90 4.80 24.15
CA THR A 398 30.81 3.95 23.37
C THR A 398 32.02 3.51 24.20
N ILE A 399 32.58 4.40 25.03
CA ILE A 399 33.68 4.06 25.94
C ILE A 399 33.23 3.05 26.99
N GLU A 400 32.06 3.24 27.58
CA GLU A 400 31.49 2.30 28.55
C GLU A 400 31.29 0.91 27.94
N TRP A 401 30.78 0.85 26.69
CA TRP A 401 30.67 -0.39 25.95
C TRP A 401 32.05 -1.05 25.70
N ILE A 402 33.04 -0.29 25.20
CA ILE A 402 34.41 -0.79 24.98
C ILE A 402 35.00 -1.42 26.26
N VAL A 403 34.82 -0.75 27.40
CA VAL A 403 35.28 -1.26 28.69
C VAL A 403 34.51 -2.52 29.07
N SER A 404 33.19 -2.55 28.91
CA SER A 404 32.38 -3.73 29.27
C SER A 404 32.73 -5.00 28.48
N GLU A 405 33.14 -4.85 27.21
CA GLU A 405 33.55 -5.97 26.36
C GLU A 405 34.93 -6.53 26.78
N ALA A 406 35.86 -5.66 27.16
CA ALA A 406 37.21 -6.05 27.55
C ALA A 406 37.37 -6.37 29.04
N ILE A 407 36.50 -5.79 29.87
CA ILE A 407 36.48 -5.87 31.34
C ILE A 407 35.04 -6.21 31.74
N PRO A 408 34.66 -7.50 31.76
CA PRO A 408 33.31 -7.90 32.14
C PRO A 408 32.98 -7.44 33.56
N SER A 409 31.75 -6.98 33.78
CA SER A 409 31.34 -6.46 35.10
C SER A 409 31.49 -7.52 36.20
N GLY A 410 32.12 -7.14 37.32
CA GLY A 410 32.36 -8.03 38.46
C GLY A 410 33.45 -9.10 38.22
N SER A 411 34.22 -9.00 37.13
CA SER A 411 35.33 -9.91 36.85
C SER A 411 36.60 -9.57 37.63
N PHE A 412 37.44 -10.59 37.86
CA PHE A 412 38.76 -10.41 38.47
C PHE A 412 39.77 -9.84 37.47
N PRO A 413 40.80 -9.09 37.92
CA PRO A 413 41.81 -8.50 37.04
C PRO A 413 42.48 -9.46 36.04
N ASP A 414 42.62 -10.74 36.41
CA ASP A 414 43.19 -11.78 35.54
C ASP A 414 42.32 -12.09 34.29
N MET A 415 41.05 -11.70 34.31
CA MET A 415 40.09 -11.90 33.21
C MET A 415 40.00 -10.68 32.29
N TRP A 416 40.71 -9.59 32.59
CA TRP A 416 40.66 -8.36 31.81
C TRP A 416 41.54 -8.47 30.58
N ASP A 417 40.99 -8.12 29.41
CA ASP A 417 41.69 -8.23 28.13
C ASP A 417 42.21 -6.87 27.66
N GLY A 418 43.48 -6.59 27.99
CA GLY A 418 44.15 -5.36 27.56
C GLY A 418 44.43 -5.26 26.06
N GLU A 419 44.55 -6.39 25.36
CA GLU A 419 44.75 -6.38 23.91
C GLU A 419 43.45 -6.02 23.20
N LEU A 420 42.33 -6.60 23.65
CA LEU A 420 41.01 -6.25 23.17
C LEU A 420 40.67 -4.79 23.48
N LEU A 421 40.94 -4.31 24.70
CA LEU A 421 40.72 -2.91 25.08
C LEU A 421 41.51 -1.95 24.18
N ALA A 422 42.79 -2.24 23.91
CA ALA A 422 43.61 -1.43 23.00
C ALA A 422 43.11 -1.47 21.55
N SER A 423 42.70 -2.66 21.08
CA SER A 423 42.15 -2.86 19.74
C SER A 423 40.86 -2.05 19.53
N LEU A 424 39.90 -2.17 20.45
CA LEU A 424 38.62 -1.47 20.42
C LEU A 424 38.79 0.04 20.56
N SER A 425 39.67 0.50 21.45
CA SER A 425 39.99 1.94 21.58
C SER A 425 40.52 2.52 20.27
N LYS A 426 41.34 1.76 19.54
CA LYS A 426 41.87 2.19 18.25
C LYS A 426 40.81 2.16 17.15
N SER A 427 39.98 1.12 17.08
CA SER A 427 38.98 0.97 16.01
C SER A 427 37.79 1.91 16.17
N HIS A 428 37.38 2.24 17.40
CA HIS A 428 36.18 3.03 17.66
C HIS A 428 36.47 4.47 18.09
N LEU A 429 37.58 4.74 18.77
CA LEU A 429 37.93 6.10 19.23
C LEU A 429 39.10 6.70 18.44
N GLY A 430 39.80 5.91 17.63
CA GLY A 430 40.97 6.36 16.87
C GLY A 430 42.21 6.65 17.73
N ILE A 431 42.20 6.27 19.01
CA ILE A 431 43.29 6.52 19.96
C ILE A 431 44.11 5.26 20.21
N LYS A 432 45.41 5.43 20.46
CA LYS A 432 46.29 4.37 20.94
C LYS A 432 46.52 4.57 22.43
N VAL A 433 46.19 3.56 23.22
CA VAL A 433 46.33 3.58 24.67
C VAL A 433 47.16 2.40 25.15
N PRO A 434 48.00 2.57 26.20
CA PRO A 434 48.74 1.47 26.80
C PRO A 434 47.84 0.64 27.73
N ALA A 435 46.77 0.07 27.18
CA ALA A 435 45.74 -0.65 27.96
C ALA A 435 46.31 -1.82 28.77
N ALA A 436 47.27 -2.55 28.23
CA ALA A 436 47.93 -3.67 28.92
C ALA A 436 48.78 -3.21 30.13
N GLU A 437 49.20 -1.95 30.16
CA GLU A 437 49.90 -1.37 31.33
C GLU A 437 48.87 -0.93 32.37
N TRP A 438 47.80 -0.23 31.95
CA TRP A 438 46.74 0.25 32.85
C TRP A 438 46.09 -0.84 33.67
N ILE A 439 45.83 -2.00 33.05
CA ILE A 439 45.19 -3.15 33.71
C ILE A 439 46.09 -3.80 34.76
N LYS A 440 47.42 -3.65 34.65
CA LYS A 440 48.40 -4.25 35.57
C LYS A 440 48.74 -3.35 36.75
N GLU A 441 48.22 -2.12 36.79
CA GLU A 441 48.47 -1.18 37.86
C GLU A 441 47.68 -1.57 39.13
N ASP A 442 48.36 -1.56 40.28
CA ASP A 442 47.75 -1.89 41.57
C ASP A 442 46.63 -0.91 41.92
N GLY A 443 45.44 -1.46 42.20
CA GLY A 443 44.28 -0.68 42.67
C GLY A 443 43.44 -0.04 41.56
N VAL A 444 43.71 -0.34 40.29
CA VAL A 444 42.88 0.15 39.17
C VAL A 444 41.55 -0.59 39.12
N SER A 445 40.47 0.17 38.93
CA SER A 445 39.11 -0.34 38.72
C SER A 445 38.65 -0.11 37.27
N ASP A 446 37.56 -0.76 36.88
CA ASP A 446 36.83 -0.52 35.64
C ASP A 446 36.45 0.97 35.49
N ILE A 447 35.98 1.60 36.57
CA ILE A 447 35.65 3.04 36.61
C ILE A 447 36.86 3.90 36.26
N GLU A 448 38.03 3.60 36.83
CA GLU A 448 39.26 4.35 36.55
C GLU A 448 39.71 4.17 35.08
N ILE A 449 39.52 2.98 34.50
CA ILE A 449 39.79 2.74 33.07
C ILE A 449 38.85 3.55 32.18
N VAL A 450 37.55 3.63 32.53
CA VAL A 450 36.58 4.48 31.83
C VAL A 450 37.03 5.94 31.85
N ASP A 451 37.40 6.48 33.02
CA ASP A 451 37.82 7.88 33.15
C ASP A 451 39.11 8.20 32.38
N ARG A 452 40.05 7.26 32.35
CA ARG A 452 41.27 7.36 31.52
C ARG A 452 40.94 7.41 30.03
N LEU A 453 40.04 6.55 29.56
CA LEU A 453 39.59 6.56 28.16
C LEU A 453 38.81 7.83 27.81
N LYS A 454 37.91 8.29 28.69
CA LYS A 454 37.19 9.56 28.53
C LYS A 454 38.18 10.71 28.39
N SER A 455 39.18 10.78 29.28
CA SER A 455 40.21 11.82 29.25
C SER A 455 41.04 11.79 27.96
N ALA A 456 41.54 10.61 27.56
CA ALA A 456 42.34 10.45 26.36
C ALA A 456 41.56 10.79 25.08
N SER A 457 40.30 10.37 25.02
CA SER A 457 39.39 10.63 23.91
C SER A 457 39.01 12.11 23.81
N ASN A 458 38.69 12.75 24.93
CA ASN A 458 38.42 14.18 25.01
C ASN A 458 39.63 15.01 24.56
N GLN A 459 40.85 14.63 24.98
CA GLN A 459 42.08 15.30 24.55
C GLN A 459 42.31 15.15 23.05
N HIS A 460 42.11 13.95 22.50
CA HIS A 460 42.22 13.70 21.06
C HIS A 460 41.28 14.62 20.27
N MET A 461 40.04 14.76 20.73
CA MET A 461 39.03 15.57 20.08
C MET A 461 39.24 17.07 20.24
N ALA A 462 39.70 17.53 21.41
CA ALA A 462 40.15 18.91 21.60
C ALA A 462 41.27 19.26 20.62
N GLY A 463 42.20 18.33 20.35
CA GLY A 463 43.21 18.46 19.31
C GLY A 463 42.61 18.73 17.93
N LYS A 464 41.59 17.97 17.50
CA LYS A 464 40.91 18.20 16.21
C LYS A 464 40.25 19.59 16.15
N VAL A 465 39.60 20.02 17.23
CA VAL A 465 38.96 21.36 17.29
C VAL A 465 39.98 22.48 17.10
N THR A 466 41.20 22.35 17.63
CA THR A 466 42.25 23.36 17.42
C THR A 466 42.72 23.45 15.96
N VAL A 467 42.67 22.35 15.21
CA VAL A 467 43.11 22.30 13.80
C VAL A 467 42.05 22.84 12.86
N PHE A 468 40.79 22.43 13.02
CA PHE A 468 39.69 22.80 12.11
C PHE A 468 39.01 24.12 12.49
N GLY A 469 39.15 24.56 13.75
CA GLY A 469 38.40 25.68 14.30
C GLY A 469 37.01 25.26 14.77
N ARG A 470 36.49 25.94 15.80
CA ARG A 470 35.23 25.58 16.48
C ARG A 470 34.04 25.54 15.52
N ASP A 471 33.80 26.62 14.79
CA ASP A 471 32.58 26.75 13.97
C ASP A 471 32.56 25.75 12.80
N MET A 472 33.71 25.47 12.20
CA MET A 472 33.82 24.46 11.15
C MET A 472 33.62 23.06 11.71
N MET A 473 34.22 22.74 12.87
CA MET A 473 34.04 21.43 13.52
C MET A 473 32.57 21.16 13.85
N ARG A 474 31.85 22.17 14.36
CA ARG A 474 30.42 22.07 14.70
C ARG A 474 29.54 21.76 13.49
N ASN A 475 29.83 22.39 12.36
CA ASN A 475 29.15 22.10 11.09
C ASN A 475 29.46 20.68 10.58
N ILE A 476 30.71 20.23 10.71
CA ILE A 476 31.14 18.87 10.34
C ILE A 476 30.40 17.85 11.21
N GLU A 477 30.41 18.03 12.53
CA GLU A 477 29.72 17.17 13.50
C GLU A 477 28.24 17.00 13.12
N LYS A 478 27.52 18.11 12.93
CA LYS A 478 26.10 18.07 12.53
C LYS A 478 25.89 17.36 11.18
N SER A 479 26.72 17.64 10.17
CA SER A 479 26.61 17.00 8.87
C SER A 479 26.88 15.49 8.94
N VAL A 480 27.89 15.08 9.70
CA VAL A 480 28.27 13.67 9.87
C VAL A 480 27.15 12.92 10.58
N VAL A 481 26.64 13.44 11.70
CA VAL A 481 25.55 12.80 12.45
C VAL A 481 24.33 12.59 11.56
N LEU A 482 23.90 13.60 10.81
CA LEU A 482 22.75 13.47 9.90
C LEU A 482 23.00 12.45 8.78
N GLN A 483 24.17 12.46 8.16
CA GLN A 483 24.51 11.54 7.08
C GLN A 483 24.56 10.09 7.58
N ILE A 484 25.17 9.85 8.75
CA ILE A 484 25.28 8.53 9.36
C ILE A 484 23.90 8.03 9.84
N LEU A 485 23.06 8.91 10.41
CA LEU A 485 21.68 8.58 10.77
C LEU A 485 20.88 8.14 9.52
N ASP A 486 20.89 8.95 8.47
CA ASP A 486 20.15 8.67 7.24
C ASP A 486 20.65 7.39 6.54
N GLN A 487 21.95 7.10 6.59
CA GLN A 487 22.52 5.89 5.99
C GLN A 487 22.14 4.63 6.77
N ASN A 488 22.32 4.63 8.10
CA ASN A 488 21.96 3.48 8.94
C ASN A 488 20.46 3.21 8.91
N TRP A 489 19.63 4.26 8.91
CA TRP A 489 18.17 4.11 8.80
C TRP A 489 17.76 3.46 7.48
N LYS A 490 18.35 3.85 6.34
CA LYS A 490 18.06 3.22 5.03
C LYS A 490 18.46 1.74 5.02
N GLU A 491 19.62 1.40 5.57
CA GLU A 491 20.08 0.01 5.70
C GLU A 491 19.12 -0.80 6.58
N HIS A 492 18.68 -0.23 7.70
CA HIS A 492 17.71 -0.84 8.60
C HIS A 492 16.36 -1.09 7.93
N LEU A 493 15.82 -0.10 7.19
CA LEU A 493 14.58 -0.27 6.41
C LEU A 493 14.67 -1.46 5.44
N LEU A 494 15.78 -1.60 4.73
CA LEU A 494 16.02 -2.72 3.82
C LEU A 494 16.04 -4.06 4.58
N ASN A 495 16.75 -4.12 5.71
CA ASN A 495 16.85 -5.33 6.51
C ASN A 495 15.47 -5.76 7.08
N LEU A 496 14.60 -4.80 7.41
CA LEU A 496 13.24 -5.08 7.89
C LEU A 496 12.30 -5.55 6.78
N ASP A 497 12.46 -5.03 5.56
CA ASP A 497 11.77 -5.56 4.39
C ASP A 497 12.14 -7.03 4.16
N HIS A 498 13.43 -7.38 4.25
CA HIS A 498 13.90 -8.76 4.18
C HIS A 498 13.37 -9.63 5.32
N LEU A 499 13.39 -9.11 6.56
CA LEU A 499 12.88 -9.81 7.73
C LEU A 499 11.40 -10.15 7.55
N ARG A 500 10.59 -9.18 7.12
CA ARG A 500 9.14 -9.37 6.90
C ARG A 500 8.85 -10.47 5.89
N GLN A 501 9.68 -10.63 4.86
CA GLN A 501 9.51 -11.71 3.88
C GLN A 501 9.83 -13.10 4.45
N GLY A 502 10.85 -13.19 5.31
CA GLY A 502 11.31 -14.46 5.90
C GLY A 502 10.51 -14.91 7.13
N ILE A 503 9.92 -13.97 7.89
CA ILE A 503 9.34 -14.24 9.22
C ILE A 503 8.14 -15.19 9.17
N ASN A 504 7.41 -15.22 8.06
CA ASN A 504 6.26 -16.11 7.89
C ASN A 504 6.63 -17.60 8.01
N LEU A 505 7.90 -17.98 7.79
CA LEU A 505 8.36 -19.35 7.98
C LEU A 505 8.37 -19.77 9.46
N ARG A 506 8.41 -18.82 10.41
CA ARG A 506 8.30 -19.09 11.85
C ARG A 506 6.91 -19.61 12.25
N ALA A 507 5.88 -19.32 11.45
CA ALA A 507 4.51 -19.81 11.67
C ALA A 507 4.44 -21.35 11.71
N TYR A 508 5.31 -22.03 10.95
CA TYR A 508 5.37 -23.50 10.93
C TYR A 508 5.79 -24.10 12.27
N ALA A 509 6.47 -23.34 13.12
CA ALA A 509 6.83 -23.74 14.49
C ALA A 509 5.77 -23.33 15.53
N GLN A 510 4.53 -23.04 15.12
CA GLN A 510 3.44 -22.58 15.98
C GLN A 510 3.75 -21.29 16.76
N LYS A 511 4.72 -20.49 16.29
CA LYS A 511 5.01 -19.16 16.81
C LYS A 511 4.22 -18.12 16.04
N ASP A 512 3.75 -17.10 16.75
CA ASP A 512 3.11 -15.93 16.12
C ASP A 512 4.17 -15.11 15.34
N PRO A 513 4.07 -15.00 14.01
CA PRO A 513 5.08 -14.31 13.21
C PRO A 513 5.21 -12.82 13.51
N LEU A 514 4.13 -12.16 13.93
CA LEU A 514 4.15 -10.73 14.25
C LEU A 514 4.92 -10.47 15.54
N ASN A 515 4.77 -11.32 16.55
CA ASN A 515 5.54 -11.21 17.79
C ASN A 515 7.03 -11.47 17.57
N GLU A 516 7.38 -12.48 16.76
CA GLU A 516 8.77 -12.73 16.39
C GLU A 516 9.33 -11.57 15.56
N TYR A 517 8.55 -11.02 14.61
CA TYR A 517 8.92 -9.82 13.86
C TYR A 517 9.19 -8.64 14.78
N LYS A 518 8.30 -8.34 15.74
CA LYS A 518 8.48 -7.26 16.72
C LYS A 518 9.78 -7.41 17.50
N ARG A 519 10.06 -8.62 18.00
CA ARG A 519 11.27 -8.88 18.79
C ARG A 519 12.54 -8.71 17.96
N GLU A 520 12.60 -9.34 16.78
CA GLU A 520 13.77 -9.27 15.90
C GLU A 520 13.96 -7.85 15.34
N ALA A 521 12.88 -7.16 14.95
CA ALA A 521 12.93 -5.77 14.49
C ALA A 521 13.41 -4.80 15.56
N PHE A 522 13.05 -5.02 16.84
CA PHE A 522 13.54 -4.22 17.96
C PHE A 522 15.04 -4.44 18.19
N GLN A 523 15.50 -5.69 18.21
CA GLN A 523 16.94 -6.00 18.34
C GLN A 523 17.77 -5.40 17.20
N MET A 524 17.26 -5.45 15.97
CA MET A 524 17.90 -4.83 14.81
C MET A 524 17.94 -3.30 14.93
N PHE A 525 16.91 -2.69 15.50
CA PHE A 525 16.85 -1.26 15.74
C PHE A 525 17.84 -0.80 16.81
N GLU A 526 17.95 -1.53 17.93
CA GLU A 526 18.99 -1.29 18.95
C GLU A 526 20.39 -1.41 18.34
N GLY A 527 20.67 -2.48 17.61
CA GLY A 527 21.95 -2.67 16.93
C GLY A 527 22.26 -1.58 15.89
N MET A 528 21.24 -1.06 15.19
CA MET A 528 21.39 0.08 14.29
C MET A 528 21.79 1.34 15.05
N LEU A 529 21.14 1.64 16.18
CA LEU A 529 21.49 2.79 17.02
C LEU A 529 22.90 2.66 17.58
N ASP A 530 23.30 1.47 18.03
CA ASP A 530 24.64 1.21 18.56
C ASP A 530 25.71 1.42 17.48
N LYS A 531 25.49 0.85 16.29
CA LYS A 531 26.36 1.04 15.11
C LYS A 531 26.47 2.53 14.75
N MET A 532 25.36 3.26 14.80
CA MET A 532 25.36 4.72 14.58
C MET A 532 26.24 5.42 15.62
N ARG A 533 26.03 5.17 16.92
CA ARG A 533 26.81 5.81 18.01
C ARG A 533 28.31 5.55 17.85
N GLN A 534 28.70 4.30 17.59
CA GLN A 534 30.09 3.92 17.37
C GLN A 534 30.70 4.58 16.12
N THR A 535 29.94 4.64 15.02
CA THR A 535 30.41 5.26 13.76
C THR A 535 30.57 6.77 13.90
N VAL A 536 29.62 7.44 14.57
CA VAL A 536 29.72 8.87 14.88
C VAL A 536 30.94 9.14 15.75
N THR A 537 31.12 8.39 16.83
CA THR A 537 32.24 8.52 17.78
C THR A 537 33.61 8.35 17.10
N TRP A 538 33.70 7.48 16.09
CA TRP A 538 34.95 7.29 15.35
C TRP A 538 35.30 8.52 14.48
N LEU A 539 34.29 9.15 13.89
CA LEU A 539 34.46 10.31 13.02
C LEU A 539 34.62 11.63 13.79
N CYS A 540 33.91 11.77 14.91
CA CYS A 540 33.73 12.98 15.72
C CYS A 540 33.82 12.63 17.21
#